data_AF-A0A7K0A167-F1
#
_entry.id   AF-A0A7K0A167-F1
#
_cell.length_a   1.000
_cell.length_b   1.000
_cell.length_c   1.000
_cell.angle_alpha   90.00
_cell.angle_beta   90.00
_cell.angle_gamma   90.00
#
_symmetry.space_group_name_H-M   'P 1'
#
loop_
_entity.id
_entity.type
_entity.pdbx_description
1 polymer ?
#
loop_
_entity_poly.entity_id
_entity_poly.type
_entity_poly.pdbx_seq_one_letter_code
_entity_poly.pdbx_strand_id
1 'polypeptide(L)'
;MDTWGASAAFDLSTWHPHYDVWLLIGSLSAFYLFALIRLAPALAPAGRPPASRRQVVCFMAGVVAMWVGADWPVHELAEDFLFSVHMTQHMLFSFIAPPLLMLGVPAWLLRAVLRPAWLMAAVRFIGRPFIALVIFNGVLVFTHWPVVVDLSLRVEPAHFLIHVMIFTSGVAMWLPVIEPLPQFKALQPPAKMFYLFLQSIVPTVPASFLTFADAPIYKLYETFPRLWGIGVLVDQQMAGLIMKIGGGLLLWVVIATIFFRWSSREESGVVDTVSWDDFERELEAFKMRK
;
A
#
# COMPACT_ATOMS: atom_id res chain seq x y z
N MET A 1 18.88 22.60 35.38
CA MET A 1 19.60 21.46 35.96
C MET A 1 18.66 20.26 35.94
N ASP A 2 18.66 19.60 34.79
CA ASP A 2 18.47 18.16 34.54
C ASP A 2 17.34 17.43 35.26
N THR A 3 16.11 17.60 34.74
CA THR A 3 15.10 16.55 34.78
C THR A 3 14.82 16.06 33.36
N TRP A 4 15.87 15.56 32.69
CA TRP A 4 15.65 14.65 31.56
C TRP A 4 14.98 13.41 32.16
N GLY A 5 13.65 13.33 31.98
CA GLY A 5 12.84 12.22 32.47
C GLY A 5 13.51 10.91 32.08
N ALA A 6 13.68 10.02 33.06
CA ALA A 6 14.33 8.73 32.89
C ALA A 6 13.85 8.09 31.57
N SER A 7 14.77 7.90 30.63
CA SER A 7 14.46 7.15 29.41
C SER A 7 14.03 5.76 29.87
N ALA A 8 12.80 5.37 29.56
CA ALA A 8 12.44 3.96 29.72
C ALA A 8 13.36 3.16 28.80
N ALA A 9 14.04 2.16 29.36
CA ALA A 9 14.70 1.17 28.54
C ALA A 9 13.59 0.29 27.95
N PHE A 10 13.37 0.39 26.63
CA PHE A 10 12.58 -0.63 25.94
C PHE A 10 13.36 -1.92 26.03
N ASP A 11 12.86 -2.85 26.84
CA ASP A 11 13.53 -4.11 27.08
C ASP A 11 13.17 -5.08 25.96
N LEU A 12 14.12 -5.26 25.02
CA LEU A 12 13.98 -6.26 23.97
C LEU A 12 13.94 -7.71 24.51
N SER A 13 14.14 -7.93 25.81
CA SER A 13 13.98 -9.24 26.43
C SER A 13 12.57 -9.51 26.97
N THR A 14 11.73 -8.47 27.15
CA THR A 14 10.30 -8.64 27.47
C THR A 14 9.51 -8.90 26.20
N TRP A 15 9.63 -10.12 25.70
CA TRP A 15 8.90 -10.61 24.55
C TRP A 15 7.42 -10.82 24.87
N HIS A 16 6.54 -10.26 24.02
CA HIS A 16 5.09 -10.40 24.14
C HIS A 16 4.55 -11.16 22.92
N PRO A 17 3.99 -12.37 23.09
CA PRO A 17 3.47 -13.14 21.98
C PRO A 17 2.08 -12.64 21.55
N HIS A 18 1.94 -12.26 20.28
CA HIS A 18 0.66 -11.91 19.65
C HIS A 18 0.04 -13.12 18.95
N TYR A 19 -0.64 -13.97 19.72
CA TYR A 19 -1.20 -15.23 19.21
C TYR A 19 -2.25 -15.03 18.12
N ASP A 20 -3.01 -13.96 18.17
CA ASP A 20 -3.98 -13.53 17.16
C ASP A 20 -3.30 -13.17 15.84
N VAL A 21 -2.17 -12.45 15.90
CA VAL A 21 -1.33 -12.12 14.73
C VAL A 21 -0.75 -13.39 14.14
N TRP A 22 -0.21 -14.29 14.95
CA TRP A 22 0.33 -15.55 14.46
C TRP A 22 -0.74 -16.46 13.86
N LEU A 23 -1.93 -16.49 14.46
CA LEU A 23 -3.07 -17.20 13.90
C LEU A 23 -3.47 -16.60 12.55
N LEU A 24 -3.53 -15.27 12.42
CA LEU A 24 -3.85 -14.58 11.16
C LEU A 24 -2.80 -14.88 10.08
N ILE A 25 -1.52 -14.65 10.37
CA ILE A 25 -0.38 -14.84 9.47
C ILE A 25 -0.22 -16.31 9.08
N GLY A 26 -0.31 -17.21 10.06
CA GLY A 26 -0.28 -18.65 9.87
C GLY A 26 -1.44 -19.14 9.02
N SER A 27 -2.66 -18.66 9.28
CA SER A 27 -3.85 -19.02 8.50
C SER A 27 -3.78 -18.51 7.07
N LEU A 28 -3.33 -17.27 6.86
CA LEU A 28 -3.17 -16.68 5.53
C LEU A 28 -2.14 -17.47 4.69
N SER A 29 -1.00 -17.80 5.31
CA SER A 29 0.06 -18.60 4.69
C SER A 29 -0.40 -20.04 4.41
N ALA A 30 -1.03 -20.68 5.38
CA ALA A 30 -1.55 -22.04 5.24
C ALA A 30 -2.65 -22.12 4.17
N PHE A 31 -3.57 -21.15 4.13
CA PHE A 31 -4.59 -21.07 3.09
C PHE A 31 -3.99 -20.89 1.70
N TYR A 32 -2.99 -20.01 1.56
CA TYR A 32 -2.31 -19.81 0.28
C TYR A 32 -1.63 -21.09 -0.20
N LEU A 33 -0.85 -21.75 0.66
CA LEU A 33 -0.19 -23.02 0.33
C LEU A 33 -1.20 -24.13 0.06
N PHE A 34 -2.25 -24.24 0.86
CA PHE A 34 -3.36 -25.17 0.64
C PHE A 34 -4.00 -24.93 -0.73
N ALA A 35 -4.26 -23.68 -1.11
CA ALA A 35 -4.81 -23.36 -2.42
C ALA A 35 -3.87 -23.82 -3.54
N LEU A 36 -2.57 -23.54 -3.44
CA LEU A 36 -1.59 -23.96 -4.45
C LEU A 36 -1.45 -25.48 -4.58
N ILE A 37 -1.61 -26.24 -3.48
CA ILE A 37 -1.41 -27.69 -3.46
C ILE A 37 -2.70 -28.45 -3.78
N ARG A 38 -3.83 -28.03 -3.21
CA ARG A 38 -5.10 -28.78 -3.22
C ARG A 38 -6.15 -28.23 -4.16
N LEU A 39 -6.23 -26.90 -4.33
CA LEU A 39 -7.22 -26.28 -5.23
C LEU A 39 -6.69 -26.13 -6.66
N ALA A 40 -5.38 -25.91 -6.81
CA ALA A 40 -4.77 -25.71 -8.11
C ALA A 40 -4.97 -26.86 -9.11
N PRO A 41 -4.90 -28.16 -8.74
CA PRO A 41 -5.16 -29.25 -9.69
C PRO A 41 -6.53 -29.17 -10.36
N ALA A 42 -7.53 -28.59 -9.68
CA ALA A 42 -8.90 -28.46 -10.19
C ALA A 42 -9.17 -27.10 -10.88
N LEU A 43 -8.46 -26.04 -10.50
CA LEU A 43 -8.80 -24.65 -10.88
C LEU A 43 -7.72 -23.94 -11.70
N ALA A 44 -6.46 -24.37 -11.61
CA ALA A 44 -5.35 -23.75 -12.31
C ALA A 44 -5.25 -24.26 -13.76
N PRO A 45 -4.70 -23.45 -14.71
CA PRO A 45 -4.48 -23.90 -16.07
C PRO A 45 -3.57 -25.15 -16.14
N ALA A 46 -3.97 -26.15 -16.91
CA ALA A 46 -3.19 -27.37 -17.10
C ALA A 46 -1.84 -27.09 -17.77
N GLY A 47 -0.81 -27.87 -17.41
CA GLY A 47 0.51 -27.81 -18.03
C GLY A 47 1.42 -26.66 -17.59
N ARG A 48 1.05 -25.90 -16.54
CA ARG A 48 1.88 -24.85 -15.95
C ARG A 48 1.88 -24.96 -14.41
N PRO A 49 2.95 -24.50 -13.73
CA PRO A 49 2.93 -24.47 -12.27
C PRO A 49 1.79 -23.56 -11.77
N PRO A 50 1.11 -23.91 -10.65
CA PRO A 50 0.03 -23.12 -10.07
C PRO A 50 0.36 -21.66 -9.79
N ALA A 51 1.60 -21.39 -9.39
CA ALA A 51 2.13 -20.06 -9.15
C ALA A 51 3.59 -20.00 -9.60
N SER A 52 4.02 -18.86 -10.11
CA SER A 52 5.43 -18.60 -10.36
C SER A 52 6.21 -18.40 -9.05
N ARG A 53 7.53 -18.64 -9.06
CA ARG A 53 8.38 -18.34 -7.89
C ARG A 53 8.25 -16.89 -7.43
N ARG A 54 8.14 -15.94 -8.37
CA ARG A 54 7.95 -14.52 -8.06
C ARG A 54 6.64 -14.26 -7.31
N GLN A 55 5.55 -14.91 -7.71
CA GLN A 55 4.26 -14.82 -7.01
C GLN A 55 4.36 -15.34 -5.57
N VAL A 56 4.98 -16.51 -5.36
CA VAL A 56 5.16 -17.03 -3.99
C VAL A 56 6.02 -16.09 -3.15
N VAL A 57 7.14 -15.59 -3.70
CA VAL A 57 8.01 -14.64 -2.99
C VAL A 57 7.27 -13.34 -2.66
N CYS A 58 6.53 -12.76 -3.61
CA CYS A 58 5.73 -11.55 -3.36
C CYS A 58 4.67 -11.79 -2.29
N PHE A 59 3.94 -12.90 -2.35
CA PHE A 59 2.93 -13.22 -1.34
C PHE A 59 3.56 -13.35 0.05
N MET A 60 4.62 -14.15 0.19
CA MET A 60 5.28 -14.36 1.48
C MET A 60 5.97 -13.08 1.98
N ALA A 61 6.53 -12.25 1.10
CA ALA A 61 7.07 -10.94 1.47
C ALA A 61 5.98 -10.00 1.99
N GLY A 62 4.78 -10.01 1.39
CA GLY A 62 3.63 -9.26 1.88
C GLY A 62 3.17 -9.74 3.25
N VAL A 63 3.12 -11.05 3.47
CA VAL A 63 2.84 -11.67 4.78
C VAL A 63 3.88 -11.26 5.82
N VAL A 64 5.16 -11.33 5.49
CA VAL A 64 6.25 -10.90 6.38
C VAL A 64 6.15 -9.40 6.70
N ALA A 65 5.81 -8.55 5.71
CA ALA A 65 5.61 -7.13 5.96
C ALA A 65 4.46 -6.86 6.95
N MET A 66 3.36 -7.63 6.86
CA MET A 66 2.29 -7.57 7.86
C MET A 66 2.77 -8.05 9.22
N TRP A 67 3.47 -9.18 9.27
CA TRP A 67 3.96 -9.76 10.52
C TRP A 67 4.92 -8.81 11.24
N VAL A 68 5.89 -8.23 10.53
CA VAL A 68 6.84 -7.26 11.09
C VAL A 68 6.13 -6.04 11.67
N GLY A 69 5.04 -5.56 11.07
CA GLY A 69 4.30 -4.42 11.60
C GLY A 69 3.36 -4.77 12.76
N ALA A 70 2.81 -6.00 12.77
CA ALA A 70 1.76 -6.39 13.71
C ALA A 70 2.28 -7.14 14.94
N ASP A 71 3.53 -7.59 14.94
CA ASP A 71 4.10 -8.37 16.03
C ASP A 71 5.21 -7.61 16.76
N TRP A 72 5.69 -8.21 17.84
CA TRP A 72 6.79 -7.72 18.62
C TRP A 72 8.09 -7.60 17.81
N PRO A 73 8.90 -6.54 18.00
CA PRO A 73 8.72 -5.42 18.93
C PRO A 73 8.03 -4.18 18.31
N VAL A 74 7.67 -4.23 17.02
CA VAL A 74 7.24 -3.04 16.29
C VAL A 74 5.88 -2.56 16.76
N HIS A 75 4.98 -3.50 17.04
CA HIS A 75 3.64 -3.21 17.54
C HIS A 75 3.67 -2.48 18.89
N GLU A 76 4.44 -2.96 19.86
CA GLU A 76 4.59 -2.31 21.17
C GLU A 76 5.28 -0.96 21.03
N LEU A 77 6.34 -0.88 20.21
CA LEU A 77 7.01 0.39 19.96
C LEU A 77 6.07 1.42 19.34
N ALA A 78 5.17 1.01 18.45
CA ALA A 78 4.17 1.88 17.84
C ALA A 78 3.10 2.35 18.84
N GLU A 79 2.62 1.44 19.68
CA GLU A 79 1.42 1.66 20.47
C GLU A 79 1.68 2.20 21.87
N ASP A 80 2.82 1.85 22.46
CA ASP A 80 3.15 2.20 23.84
C ASP A 80 4.28 3.23 23.97
N PHE A 81 4.95 3.62 22.87
CA PHE A 81 6.14 4.48 22.92
C PHE A 81 6.20 5.58 21.86
N LEU A 82 6.22 5.23 20.57
CA LEU A 82 6.63 6.11 19.47
C LEU A 82 5.59 6.15 18.34
N PHE A 83 5.00 7.32 18.13
CA PHE A 83 4.10 7.60 17.02
C PHE A 83 4.81 7.53 15.65
N SER A 84 6.12 7.78 15.58
CA SER A 84 6.90 7.57 14.34
C SER A 84 6.94 6.10 13.91
N VAL A 85 7.00 5.16 14.87
CA VAL A 85 6.94 3.71 14.60
C VAL A 85 5.51 3.32 14.22
N HIS A 86 4.50 3.90 14.88
CA HIS A 86 3.09 3.75 14.50
C HIS A 86 2.81 4.19 13.05
N MET A 87 3.36 5.32 12.61
CA MET A 87 3.26 5.72 11.21
C MET A 87 3.99 4.76 10.25
N THR A 88 5.14 4.24 10.65
CA THR A 88 5.84 3.21 9.86
C THR A 88 5.01 1.94 9.72
N GLN A 89 4.34 1.50 10.79
CA GLN A 89 3.42 0.36 10.79
C GLN A 89 2.25 0.58 9.83
N HIS A 90 1.58 1.74 9.91
CA HIS A 90 0.51 2.09 8.97
C HIS A 90 0.98 2.14 7.51
N MET A 91 2.22 2.56 7.27
CA MET A 91 2.83 2.53 5.94
C MET A 91 3.07 1.10 5.44
N LEU A 92 3.52 0.18 6.30
CA LEU A 92 3.67 -1.24 5.94
C LEU A 92 2.31 -1.82 5.51
N PHE A 93 1.25 -1.53 6.26
CA PHE A 93 -0.08 -2.07 6.01
C PHE A 93 -0.79 -1.45 4.79
N SER A 94 -0.48 -0.21 4.42
CA SER A 94 -1.17 0.48 3.32
C SER A 94 -0.39 0.52 2.00
N PHE A 95 0.95 0.65 2.05
CA PHE A 95 1.79 0.82 0.87
C PHE A 95 2.65 -0.40 0.51
N ILE A 96 3.00 -1.27 1.46
CA ILE A 96 3.95 -2.38 1.22
C ILE A 96 3.23 -3.73 1.12
N ALA A 97 2.50 -4.13 2.16
CA ALA A 97 1.85 -5.42 2.20
C ALA A 97 0.77 -5.60 1.11
N PRO A 98 -0.15 -4.64 0.87
CA PRO A 98 -1.20 -4.82 -0.13
C PRO A 98 -0.69 -5.13 -1.55
N PRO A 99 0.23 -4.34 -2.14
CA PRO A 99 0.67 -4.62 -3.51
C PRO A 99 1.48 -5.92 -3.60
N LEU A 100 2.27 -6.28 -2.58
CA LEU A 100 3.02 -7.54 -2.54
C LEU A 100 2.07 -8.75 -2.50
N LEU A 101 1.05 -8.71 -1.65
CA LEU A 101 0.03 -9.77 -1.59
C LEU A 101 -0.73 -9.87 -2.92
N MET A 102 -1.15 -8.74 -3.49
CA MET A 102 -1.87 -8.71 -4.77
C MET A 102 -1.05 -9.26 -5.93
N LEU A 103 0.24 -8.92 -6.02
CA LEU A 103 1.16 -9.49 -7.01
C LEU A 103 1.45 -10.97 -6.75
N GLY A 104 1.30 -11.41 -5.50
CA GLY A 104 1.51 -12.78 -5.08
C GLY A 104 0.37 -13.72 -5.43
N VAL A 105 -0.87 -13.24 -5.46
CA VAL A 105 -2.06 -14.09 -5.74
C VAL A 105 -2.15 -14.42 -7.24
N PRO A 106 -2.13 -15.71 -7.64
CA PRO A 106 -2.34 -16.10 -9.03
C PRO A 106 -3.75 -15.75 -9.54
N ALA A 107 -3.87 -15.39 -10.82
CA ALA A 107 -5.14 -15.01 -11.44
C ALA A 107 -6.25 -16.07 -11.32
N TRP A 108 -5.91 -17.37 -11.33
CA TRP A 108 -6.91 -18.43 -11.15
C TRP A 108 -7.47 -18.44 -9.72
N LEU A 109 -6.62 -18.18 -8.72
CA LEU A 109 -7.02 -18.15 -7.30
C LEU A 109 -7.88 -16.93 -7.04
N LEU A 110 -7.47 -15.77 -7.55
CA LEU A 110 -8.27 -14.56 -7.45
C LEU A 110 -9.63 -14.72 -8.14
N ARG A 111 -9.70 -15.37 -9.31
CA ARG A 111 -10.99 -15.71 -9.95
C ARG A 111 -11.84 -16.67 -9.14
N ALA A 112 -11.23 -17.63 -8.44
CA ALA A 112 -11.95 -18.55 -7.57
C ALA A 112 -12.56 -17.81 -6.36
N VAL A 113 -11.80 -16.90 -5.75
CA VAL A 113 -12.26 -16.04 -4.64
C VAL A 113 -13.36 -15.09 -5.11
N LEU A 114 -13.18 -14.44 -6.26
CA LEU A 114 -14.14 -13.50 -6.84
C LEU A 114 -15.24 -14.17 -7.70
N ARG A 115 -15.48 -15.47 -7.52
CA ARG A 115 -16.51 -16.22 -8.25
C ARG A 115 -17.92 -15.66 -8.04
N PRO A 116 -18.34 -15.23 -6.83
CA PRO A 116 -19.65 -14.63 -6.65
C PRO A 116 -19.79 -13.32 -7.44
N ALA A 117 -20.84 -13.20 -8.25
CA ALA A 117 -21.02 -12.06 -9.16
C ALA A 117 -21.08 -10.72 -8.43
N TRP A 118 -21.72 -10.67 -7.24
CA TRP A 118 -21.78 -9.47 -6.41
C TRP A 118 -20.39 -9.04 -5.91
N LEU A 119 -19.52 -9.99 -5.58
CA LEU A 119 -18.18 -9.72 -5.09
C LEU A 119 -17.29 -9.21 -6.22
N MET A 120 -17.36 -9.83 -7.40
CA MET A 120 -16.70 -9.32 -8.61
C MET A 120 -17.17 -7.91 -8.95
N ALA A 121 -18.48 -7.64 -8.88
CA ALA A 121 -19.04 -6.31 -9.13
C ALA A 121 -18.52 -5.27 -8.12
N ALA A 122 -18.48 -5.62 -6.82
CA ALA A 122 -17.96 -4.76 -5.78
C ALA A 122 -16.48 -4.42 -5.99
N VAL A 123 -15.63 -5.43 -6.26
CA VAL A 123 -14.19 -5.20 -6.51
C VAL A 123 -13.97 -4.37 -7.79
N ARG A 124 -14.78 -4.59 -8.84
CA ARG A 124 -14.73 -3.75 -10.05
C ARG A 124 -15.16 -2.31 -9.80
N PHE A 125 -16.13 -2.08 -8.92
CA PHE A 125 -16.56 -0.75 -8.54
C PHE A 125 -15.49 -0.03 -7.72
N ILE A 126 -14.94 -0.70 -6.71
CA ILE A 126 -13.87 -0.18 -5.84
C ILE A 126 -12.60 0.09 -6.66
N GLY A 127 -12.24 -0.80 -7.59
CA GLY A 127 -11.10 -0.66 -8.48
C GLY A 127 -11.24 0.44 -9.55
N ARG A 128 -12.33 1.23 -9.54
CA ARG A 128 -12.40 2.45 -10.36
C ARG A 128 -11.46 3.50 -9.76
N PRO A 129 -10.57 4.13 -10.54
CA PRO A 129 -9.52 5.00 -10.02
C PRO A 129 -10.03 6.09 -9.07
N PHE A 130 -11.10 6.80 -9.45
CA PHE A 130 -11.69 7.84 -8.59
C PHE A 130 -12.27 7.27 -7.28
N ILE A 131 -12.93 6.11 -7.33
CA ILE A 131 -13.51 5.47 -6.14
C ILE A 131 -12.40 5.00 -5.20
N ALA A 132 -11.37 4.34 -5.73
CA ALA A 132 -10.19 3.94 -4.98
C ALA A 132 -9.47 5.15 -4.33
N LEU A 133 -9.33 6.25 -5.08
CA LEU A 133 -8.76 7.50 -4.58
C LEU A 133 -9.54 8.03 -3.38
N VAL A 134 -10.87 8.12 -3.50
CA VAL A 134 -11.74 8.62 -2.43
C VAL A 134 -11.73 7.70 -1.22
N ILE A 135 -11.79 6.38 -1.41
CA ILE A 135 -11.76 5.40 -0.32
C ILE A 135 -10.46 5.52 0.47
N PHE A 136 -9.30 5.46 -0.21
CA PHE A 136 -8.01 5.51 0.49
C PHE A 136 -7.81 6.84 1.20
N ASN A 137 -8.05 7.95 0.52
CA ASN A 137 -7.82 9.26 1.12
C ASN A 137 -8.86 9.60 2.20
N GLY A 138 -10.08 9.12 2.07
CA GLY A 138 -11.11 9.23 3.12
C GLY A 138 -10.72 8.46 4.38
N VAL A 139 -10.26 7.21 4.22
CA VAL A 139 -9.72 6.42 5.33
C VAL A 139 -8.51 7.12 5.94
N LEU A 140 -7.57 7.60 5.12
CA LEU A 140 -6.39 8.32 5.59
C LEU A 140 -6.77 9.53 6.44
N VAL A 141 -7.67 10.40 5.97
CA VAL A 141 -8.11 11.56 6.76
C VAL A 141 -8.81 11.11 8.05
N PHE A 142 -9.65 10.09 7.97
CA PHE A 142 -10.38 9.54 9.12
C PHE A 142 -9.43 8.98 10.19
N THR A 143 -8.44 8.17 9.80
CA THR A 143 -7.53 7.52 10.75
C THR A 143 -6.48 8.46 11.33
N HIS A 144 -6.30 9.67 10.76
CA HIS A 144 -5.43 10.72 11.31
C HIS A 144 -6.21 11.80 12.04
N TRP A 145 -7.51 11.59 12.26
CA TRP A 145 -8.29 12.47 13.12
C TRP A 145 -7.94 12.22 14.59
N PRO A 146 -7.64 13.24 15.42
CA PRO A 146 -7.17 13.05 16.80
C PRO A 146 -8.05 12.15 17.68
N VAL A 147 -9.37 12.31 17.59
CA VAL A 147 -10.36 11.46 18.28
C VAL A 147 -10.28 9.99 17.85
N VAL A 148 -10.02 9.73 16.57
CA VAL A 148 -9.93 8.35 16.03
C VAL A 148 -8.63 7.71 16.48
N VAL A 149 -7.52 8.46 16.49
CA VAL A 149 -6.23 7.99 17.01
C VAL A 149 -6.29 7.72 18.52
N ASP A 150 -6.90 8.62 19.31
CA ASP A 150 -7.06 8.40 20.75
C ASP A 150 -7.98 7.19 21.03
N LEU A 151 -9.03 6.98 20.23
CA LEU A 151 -9.88 5.80 20.33
C LEU A 151 -9.11 4.51 19.99
N SER A 152 -8.27 4.54 18.94
CA SER A 152 -7.49 3.36 18.51
C SER A 152 -6.51 2.93 19.58
N LEU A 153 -5.90 3.86 20.30
CA LEU A 153 -4.92 3.54 21.34
C LEU A 153 -5.55 3.12 22.68
N ARG A 154 -6.84 3.42 22.89
CA ARG A 154 -7.55 3.06 24.14
C ARG A 154 -8.34 1.77 24.05
N VAL A 155 -8.79 1.39 22.85
CA VAL A 155 -9.76 0.31 22.65
C VAL A 155 -9.23 -0.67 21.61
N GLU A 156 -8.79 -1.84 22.07
CA GLU A 156 -8.19 -2.89 21.25
C GLU A 156 -9.06 -3.33 20.04
N PRO A 157 -10.39 -3.53 20.17
CA PRO A 157 -11.23 -3.79 18.98
C PRO A 157 -11.23 -2.64 17.96
N ALA A 158 -11.18 -1.38 18.41
CA ALA A 158 -11.13 -0.22 17.52
C ALA A 158 -9.77 -0.14 16.82
N HIS A 159 -8.70 -0.44 17.57
CA HIS A 159 -7.35 -0.56 17.06
C HIS A 159 -7.26 -1.56 15.89
N PHE A 160 -7.69 -2.80 16.12
CA PHE A 160 -7.71 -3.84 15.10
C PHE A 160 -8.54 -3.43 13.88
N LEU A 161 -9.72 -2.85 14.09
CA LEU A 161 -10.60 -2.40 13.00
C LEU A 161 -9.95 -1.31 12.15
N ILE A 162 -9.20 -0.39 12.77
CA ILE A 162 -8.46 0.66 12.06
C ILE A 162 -7.35 0.04 11.21
N HIS A 163 -6.60 -0.93 11.73
CA HIS A 163 -5.62 -1.65 10.92
C HIS A 163 -6.24 -2.40 9.73
N VAL A 164 -7.39 -3.05 9.93
CA VAL A 164 -8.16 -3.66 8.84
C VAL A 164 -8.59 -2.61 7.82
N MET A 165 -9.08 -1.45 8.26
CA MET A 165 -9.51 -0.35 7.39
C MET A 165 -8.33 0.21 6.57
N ILE A 166 -7.18 0.42 7.19
CA ILE A 166 -5.96 0.90 6.54
C ILE A 166 -5.49 -0.12 5.50
N PHE A 167 -5.39 -1.39 5.87
CA PHE A 167 -4.97 -2.46 4.94
C PHE A 167 -5.92 -2.59 3.73
N THR A 168 -7.23 -2.66 3.99
CA THR A 168 -8.23 -2.83 2.93
C THR A 168 -8.33 -1.60 2.03
N SER A 169 -8.17 -0.40 2.57
CA SER A 169 -8.07 0.82 1.76
C SER A 169 -6.80 0.83 0.90
N GLY A 170 -5.68 0.32 1.42
CA GLY A 170 -4.45 0.09 0.64
C GLY A 170 -4.68 -0.86 -0.53
N VAL A 171 -5.35 -2.00 -0.30
CA VAL A 171 -5.76 -2.91 -1.40
C VAL A 171 -6.61 -2.16 -2.44
N ALA A 172 -7.58 -1.35 -1.99
CA ALA A 172 -8.41 -0.55 -2.89
C ALA A 172 -7.57 0.42 -3.75
N MET A 173 -6.60 1.11 -3.14
CA MET A 173 -5.70 2.05 -3.81
C MET A 173 -4.84 1.37 -4.90
N TRP A 174 -4.36 0.15 -4.64
CA TRP A 174 -3.48 -0.55 -5.57
C TRP A 174 -4.23 -1.28 -6.71
N LEU A 175 -5.54 -1.52 -6.57
CA LEU A 175 -6.35 -2.21 -7.59
C LEU A 175 -6.27 -1.59 -9.00
N PRO A 176 -6.46 -0.26 -9.19
CA PRO A 176 -6.37 0.37 -10.50
C PRO A 176 -4.96 0.35 -11.11
N VAL A 177 -3.93 0.09 -10.30
CA VAL A 177 -2.52 0.14 -10.71
C VAL A 177 -1.99 -1.23 -11.11
N ILE A 178 -2.26 -2.25 -10.26
CA ILE A 178 -1.78 -3.62 -10.43
C ILE A 178 -2.59 -4.39 -11.47
N GLU A 179 -3.92 -4.18 -11.49
CA GLU A 179 -4.83 -4.84 -12.44
C GLU A 179 -4.67 -6.38 -12.45
N PRO A 180 -4.94 -7.06 -11.33
CA PRO A 180 -4.58 -8.48 -11.18
C PRO A 180 -5.38 -9.44 -12.08
N LEU A 181 -6.42 -8.94 -12.77
CA LEU A 181 -7.24 -9.68 -13.72
C LEU A 181 -7.59 -8.84 -14.96
N PRO A 182 -7.68 -9.45 -16.15
CA PRO A 182 -8.12 -8.76 -17.38
C PRO A 182 -9.53 -8.17 -17.31
N GLN A 183 -10.37 -8.64 -16.39
CA GLN A 183 -11.73 -8.13 -16.16
C GLN A 183 -11.75 -6.69 -15.60
N PHE A 184 -10.63 -6.20 -15.09
CA PHE A 184 -10.46 -4.81 -14.68
C PHE A 184 -10.03 -3.98 -15.89
N LYS A 185 -10.69 -2.83 -16.12
CA LYS A 185 -10.32 -1.94 -17.22
C LYS A 185 -8.94 -1.35 -16.91
N ALA A 186 -7.95 -1.68 -17.74
CA ALA A 186 -6.60 -1.19 -17.53
C ALA A 186 -6.52 0.33 -17.73
N LEU A 187 -5.83 1.01 -16.82
CA LEU A 187 -5.40 2.39 -16.99
C LEU A 187 -4.23 2.42 -17.96
N GLN A 188 -4.25 3.38 -18.89
CA GLN A 188 -3.07 3.67 -19.69
C GLN A 188 -1.92 4.18 -18.79
N PRO A 189 -0.65 3.92 -19.11
CA PRO A 189 0.47 4.28 -18.24
C PRO A 189 0.46 5.75 -17.77
N PRO A 190 0.18 6.76 -18.62
CA PRO A 190 0.04 8.15 -18.16
C PRO A 190 -1.06 8.34 -17.11
N ALA A 191 -2.21 7.66 -17.26
CA ALA A 191 -3.29 7.74 -16.30
C ALA A 191 -2.95 7.06 -14.96
N LYS A 192 -2.16 5.96 -14.97
CA LYS A 192 -1.62 5.36 -13.73
C LYS A 192 -0.69 6.32 -13.00
N MET A 193 0.21 6.97 -13.73
CA MET A 193 1.15 7.95 -13.17
C MET A 193 0.40 9.14 -12.56
N PHE A 194 -0.60 9.68 -13.28
CA PHE A 194 -1.43 10.77 -12.78
C PHE A 194 -2.26 10.36 -11.55
N TYR A 195 -2.85 9.16 -11.55
CA TYR A 195 -3.57 8.62 -10.41
C TYR A 195 -2.66 8.53 -9.15
N LEU A 196 -1.48 7.93 -9.28
CA LEU A 196 -0.50 7.81 -8.19
C LEU A 196 0.01 9.19 -7.73
N PHE A 197 0.18 10.13 -8.65
CA PHE A 197 0.52 11.51 -8.31
C PHE A 197 -0.56 12.15 -7.45
N LEU A 198 -1.84 12.07 -7.84
CA LEU A 198 -2.96 12.57 -7.02
C LEU A 198 -3.01 11.88 -5.65
N GLN A 199 -2.71 10.58 -5.60
CA GLN A 199 -2.64 9.80 -4.37
C GLN A 199 -1.58 10.34 -3.38
N SER A 200 -0.55 11.01 -3.88
CA SER A 200 0.51 11.64 -3.06
C SER A 200 0.14 13.02 -2.52
N ILE A 201 -0.95 13.64 -2.99
CA ILE A 201 -1.33 15.02 -2.65
C ILE A 201 -2.05 15.07 -1.31
N VAL A 202 -3.16 14.35 -1.16
CA VAL A 202 -4.00 14.45 0.04
C VAL A 202 -3.27 14.11 1.35
N PRO A 203 -2.39 13.08 1.41
CA PRO A 203 -1.60 12.79 2.61
C PRO A 203 -0.75 13.99 3.10
N THR A 204 -0.45 14.96 2.23
CA THR A 204 0.28 16.18 2.59
C THR A 204 -0.42 16.96 3.68
N VAL A 205 -1.74 17.00 3.70
CA VAL A 205 -2.50 17.81 4.67
C VAL A 205 -2.24 17.33 6.11
N PRO A 206 -2.59 16.09 6.51
CA PRO A 206 -2.29 15.62 7.86
C PRO A 206 -0.79 15.58 8.14
N ALA A 207 0.05 15.26 7.16
CA ALA A 207 1.50 15.28 7.34
C ALA A 207 2.03 16.66 7.70
N SER A 208 1.53 17.72 7.07
CA SER A 208 1.92 19.09 7.38
C SER A 208 1.48 19.49 8.78
N PHE A 209 0.26 19.13 9.21
CA PHE A 209 -0.17 19.38 10.59
C PHE A 209 0.75 18.70 11.60
N LEU A 210 1.16 17.46 11.35
CA LEU A 210 2.05 16.73 12.27
C LEU A 210 3.48 17.28 12.27
N THR A 211 4.00 17.61 11.08
CA THR A 211 5.39 18.05 10.88
C THR A 211 5.64 19.47 11.40
N PHE A 212 4.64 20.35 11.28
CA PHE A 212 4.77 21.77 11.62
C PHE A 212 4.00 22.15 12.89
N ALA A 213 3.54 21.19 13.68
CA ALA A 213 2.91 21.48 14.95
C ALA A 213 3.94 22.04 15.95
N ASP A 214 3.50 23.03 16.75
CA ASP A 214 4.27 23.58 17.88
C ASP A 214 4.01 22.83 19.20
N ALA A 215 2.99 21.97 19.22
CA ALA A 215 2.63 21.14 20.37
C ALA A 215 2.09 19.77 19.90
N PRO A 216 2.20 18.71 20.72
CA PRO A 216 1.64 17.41 20.37
C PRO A 216 0.14 17.48 20.08
N ILE A 217 -0.26 16.96 18.93
CA ILE A 217 -1.66 16.84 18.49
C ILE A 217 -2.29 15.61 19.15
N TYR A 218 -1.54 14.50 19.22
CA TYR A 218 -2.00 13.26 19.84
C TYR A 218 -1.55 13.18 21.30
N LYS A 219 -2.34 13.78 22.19
CA LYS A 219 -2.01 13.94 23.61
C LYS A 219 -1.76 12.63 24.37
N LEU A 220 -2.33 11.51 23.92
CA LEU A 220 -2.12 10.24 24.61
C LEU A 220 -0.64 9.81 24.61
N TYR A 221 0.11 10.13 23.54
CA TYR A 221 1.56 9.89 23.48
C TYR A 221 2.36 10.72 24.51
N GLU A 222 1.78 11.76 25.11
CA GLU A 222 2.38 12.49 26.24
C GLU A 222 2.42 11.63 27.52
N THR A 223 1.51 10.67 27.64
CA THR A 223 1.41 9.78 28.82
C THR A 223 2.38 8.61 28.77
N PHE A 224 2.88 8.29 27.56
CA PHE A 224 3.77 7.16 27.35
C PHE A 224 5.22 7.45 27.77
N PRO A 225 5.97 6.41 28.19
CA PRO A 225 7.37 6.56 28.53
C PRO A 225 8.21 7.06 27.35
N ARG A 226 9.24 7.86 27.62
CA ARG A 226 10.16 8.35 26.58
C ARG A 226 11.20 7.30 26.25
N LEU A 227 11.34 7.00 24.97
CA LEU A 227 12.36 6.09 24.46
C LEU A 227 13.45 6.87 23.70
N TRP A 228 14.70 6.46 23.86
CA TRP A 228 15.89 7.04 23.19
C TRP A 228 16.07 8.56 23.35
N GLY A 229 15.50 9.15 24.40
CA GLY A 229 15.54 10.60 24.63
C GLY A 229 14.72 11.43 23.63
N ILE A 230 13.87 10.79 22.81
CA ILE A 230 13.04 11.47 21.83
C ILE A 230 11.81 12.07 22.54
N GLY A 231 11.62 13.38 22.40
CA GLY A 231 10.44 14.08 22.92
C GLY A 231 9.19 13.83 22.08
N VAL A 232 8.00 13.88 22.68
CA VAL A 232 6.69 13.65 22.00
C VAL A 232 6.56 14.45 20.71
N LEU A 233 6.89 15.75 20.80
CA LEU A 233 6.73 16.65 19.67
C LEU A 233 7.64 16.26 18.51
N VAL A 234 8.90 15.95 18.82
CA VAL A 234 9.90 15.54 17.81
C VAL A 234 9.48 14.21 17.17
N ASP A 235 9.04 13.24 17.97
CA ASP A 235 8.53 11.96 17.48
C ASP A 235 7.32 12.14 16.55
N GLN A 236 6.37 13.02 16.91
CA GLN A 236 5.23 13.35 16.05
C GLN A 236 5.66 14.02 14.74
N GLN A 237 6.61 14.96 14.80
CA GLN A 237 7.13 15.62 13.61
C GLN A 237 7.84 14.63 12.69
N MET A 238 8.62 13.70 13.26
CA MET A 238 9.20 12.57 12.54
C MET A 238 8.14 11.70 11.88
N ALA A 239 7.04 11.40 12.58
CA ALA A 239 5.93 10.63 12.04
C ALA A 239 5.28 11.34 10.82
N GLY A 240 5.08 12.67 10.91
CA GLY A 240 4.63 13.49 9.78
C GLY A 240 5.58 13.44 8.58
N LEU A 241 6.89 13.53 8.84
CA LEU A 241 7.93 13.41 7.80
C LEU A 241 7.97 12.00 7.19
N ILE A 242 7.86 10.94 7.98
CA ILE A 242 7.80 9.54 7.52
C ILE A 242 6.60 9.35 6.61
N MET A 243 5.41 9.80 7.02
CA MET A 243 4.21 9.73 6.19
C MET A 243 4.40 10.49 4.86
N LYS A 244 4.92 11.72 4.89
CA LYS A 244 5.06 12.53 3.68
C LYS A 244 6.15 12.02 2.74
N ILE A 245 7.36 11.85 3.27
CA ILE A 245 8.55 11.52 2.48
C ILE A 245 8.55 10.04 2.14
N GLY A 246 8.29 9.16 3.12
CA GLY A 246 8.26 7.73 2.89
C GLY A 246 7.17 7.34 1.89
N GLY A 247 5.92 7.75 2.17
CA GLY A 247 4.78 7.44 1.30
C GLY A 247 4.94 8.05 -0.09
N GLY A 248 5.35 9.33 -0.13
CA GLY A 248 5.64 10.02 -1.38
C GLY A 248 6.72 9.33 -2.19
N LEU A 249 7.89 9.06 -1.60
CA LEU A 249 9.03 8.45 -2.28
C LEU A 249 8.66 7.10 -2.90
N LEU A 250 7.92 6.26 -2.17
CA LEU A 250 7.45 4.98 -2.69
C LEU A 250 6.59 5.17 -3.94
N LEU A 251 5.59 6.05 -3.89
CA LEU A 251 4.71 6.32 -5.04
C LEU A 251 5.51 6.90 -6.22
N TRP A 252 6.46 7.80 -5.95
CA TRP A 252 7.31 8.39 -6.98
C TRP A 252 8.25 7.36 -7.62
N VAL A 253 8.80 6.41 -6.88
CA VAL A 253 9.58 5.29 -7.43
C VAL A 253 8.73 4.42 -8.35
N VAL A 254 7.48 4.15 -7.97
CA VAL A 254 6.54 3.39 -8.82
C VAL A 254 6.20 4.18 -10.08
N ILE A 255 5.90 5.49 -9.96
CA ILE A 255 5.66 6.38 -11.10
C ILE A 255 6.87 6.37 -12.04
N ALA A 256 8.08 6.56 -11.52
CA ALA A 256 9.31 6.55 -12.32
C ALA A 256 9.49 5.19 -13.04
N THR A 257 9.23 4.08 -12.35
CA THR A 257 9.29 2.75 -12.95
C THR A 257 8.29 2.58 -14.09
N ILE A 258 7.06 3.09 -13.93
CA ILE A 258 6.04 3.08 -14.99
C ILE A 258 6.48 3.97 -16.16
N PHE A 259 7.00 5.17 -15.87
CA PHE A 259 7.47 6.13 -16.87
C PHE A 259 8.56 5.53 -17.75
N PHE A 260 9.66 5.04 -17.17
CA PHE A 260 10.78 4.49 -17.93
C PHE A 260 10.39 3.25 -18.73
N ARG A 261 9.51 2.40 -18.18
CA ARG A 261 8.98 1.23 -18.91
C ARG A 261 8.05 1.62 -20.06
N TRP A 262 7.33 2.72 -19.93
CA TRP A 262 6.44 3.25 -20.98
C TRP A 262 7.25 3.96 -22.08
N SER A 263 8.16 4.88 -21.71
CA SER A 263 9.05 5.57 -22.66
C SER A 263 9.88 4.59 -23.49
N SER A 264 10.50 3.60 -22.84
CA SER A 264 11.28 2.58 -23.56
C SER A 264 10.45 1.77 -24.55
N ARG A 265 9.16 1.52 -24.27
CA ARG A 265 8.27 0.83 -25.20
C ARG A 265 7.87 1.69 -26.39
N GLU A 266 7.66 2.99 -26.17
CA GLU A 266 7.40 3.94 -27.27
C GLU A 266 8.63 4.15 -28.15
N GLU A 267 9.83 4.18 -27.57
CA GLU A 267 11.08 4.26 -28.34
C GLU A 267 11.38 2.97 -29.13
N SER A 268 11.04 1.80 -28.57
CA SER A 268 11.22 0.49 -29.22
C SER A 268 10.22 0.22 -30.35
N GLY A 269 9.05 0.87 -30.29
CA GLY A 269 8.05 0.87 -31.34
C GLY A 269 8.28 2.10 -32.21
N VAL A 270 9.21 1.99 -33.17
CA VAL A 270 9.53 3.02 -34.17
C VAL A 270 8.26 3.81 -34.50
N VAL A 271 8.27 5.07 -34.09
CA VAL A 271 7.31 6.08 -34.50
C VAL A 271 7.21 5.96 -36.02
N ASP A 272 6.01 5.67 -36.54
CA ASP A 272 5.64 6.06 -37.91
C ASP A 272 5.72 7.59 -37.92
N THR A 273 6.94 8.13 -37.94
CA THR A 273 7.14 9.45 -38.50
C THR A 273 6.81 9.19 -39.95
N VAL A 274 5.58 9.54 -40.34
CA VAL A 274 5.23 9.72 -41.75
C VAL A 274 6.44 10.43 -42.34
N SER A 275 7.23 9.68 -43.13
CA SER A 275 8.43 10.26 -43.69
C SER A 275 7.96 11.42 -44.55
N TRP A 276 8.74 12.49 -44.64
CA TRP A 276 8.46 13.53 -45.63
C TRP A 276 8.27 12.92 -47.03
N ASP A 277 8.91 11.78 -47.29
CA ASP A 277 8.75 10.96 -48.50
C ASP A 277 7.35 10.32 -48.65
N ASP A 278 6.71 9.91 -47.55
CA ASP A 278 5.35 9.35 -47.56
C ASP A 278 4.32 10.45 -47.81
N PHE A 279 4.52 11.64 -47.22
CA PHE A 279 3.70 12.82 -47.48
C PHE A 279 3.86 13.31 -48.93
N GLU A 280 5.08 13.34 -49.48
CA GLU A 280 5.33 13.70 -50.88
C GLU A 280 4.69 12.70 -51.86
N ARG A 281 4.74 11.39 -51.56
CA ARG A 281 4.06 10.35 -52.36
C ARG A 281 2.55 10.53 -52.41
N GLU A 282 1.92 10.89 -51.29
CA GLU A 282 0.48 11.17 -51.26
C GLU A 282 0.13 12.43 -52.06
N LEU A 283 0.97 13.47 -52.00
CA LEU A 283 0.80 14.72 -52.75
C LEU A 283 0.93 14.51 -54.27
N GLU A 284 1.92 13.72 -54.70
CA GLU A 284 2.11 13.30 -56.09
C GLU A 284 0.90 12.51 -56.60
N ALA A 285 0.43 11.53 -55.82
CA ALA A 285 -0.75 10.73 -56.16
C ALA A 285 -2.03 11.58 -56.30
N PHE A 286 -2.14 12.67 -55.53
CA PHE A 286 -3.26 13.61 -55.63
C PHE A 286 -3.17 14.52 -56.85
N LYS A 287 -1.96 14.93 -57.24
CA LYS A 287 -1.73 15.76 -58.45
C LYS A 287 -1.98 15.00 -59.75
N MET A 288 -1.69 13.69 -59.77
CA MET A 288 -1.93 12.81 -60.92
C MET A 288 -3.40 12.46 -61.17
N ARG A 289 -4.31 12.87 -60.26
CA ARG A 289 -5.76 12.64 -60.32
C ARG A 289 -6.57 13.84 -60.82
N LYS A 290 -5.90 14.93 -61.23
CA LYS A 290 -6.46 16.08 -61.94
C LYS A 290 -6.09 16.04 -63.40
#